data_AF-A0A5M8FJT6-F1
#
_entry.id   AF-A0A5M8FJT6-F1
#
_cell.length_a   1.000
_cell.length_b   1.000
_cell.length_c   1.000
_cell.angle_alpha   90.00
_cell.angle_beta   90.00
_cell.angle_gamma   90.00
#
_symmetry.space_group_name_H-M   'P 1'
#
loop_
_entity.id
_entity.type
_entity.pdbx_description
1 polymer ?
#
loop_
_entity_poly.entity_id
_entity_poly.type
_entity_poly.pdbx_seq_one_letter_code
_entity_poly.pdbx_strand_id
1 'polypeptide(L)'
;MSVREIIPTQSAYLELKAERAGMQEGYRFLDEKRLILASEILAQLRDYEDTMARWNQAQSVALAALRLAVGRHGIEELGIYPASPPTDFPSPGAPRSVLGVAVVSVPPAPLAEIPGIPAKAADPRAAPVLEQQPQQAGAATVLRTPEAEHCRACFAPLPQLAARLATLTGNLERLRREYLRTARRARALEDVLLPELDATLRAVDTALEELEREEAVRVRTLAV
;
A
#
# COMPACT_ATOMS: atom_id res chain seq x y z
N MET A 1 -32.51 11.31 15.34
CA MET A 1 -31.72 11.26 16.59
C MET A 1 -32.42 10.31 17.52
N SER A 2 -31.96 9.06 17.61
CA SER A 2 -32.55 8.08 18.53
C SER A 2 -31.91 8.26 19.90
N VAL A 3 -32.53 9.08 20.75
CA VAL A 3 -32.24 9.04 22.17
C VAL A 3 -32.60 7.62 22.61
N ARG A 4 -31.61 6.82 23.00
CA ARG A 4 -31.88 5.56 23.71
C ARG A 4 -32.61 5.95 24.99
N GLU A 5 -33.88 5.59 25.12
CA GLU A 5 -34.60 5.71 26.39
C GLU A 5 -34.01 4.68 27.36
N ILE A 6 -33.00 5.11 28.12
CA ILE A 6 -32.36 4.31 29.16
C ILE A 6 -32.99 4.71 30.48
N ILE A 7 -33.53 3.73 31.21
CA ILE A 7 -34.04 3.96 32.56
C ILE A 7 -32.83 4.30 33.45
N PRO A 8 -32.82 5.47 34.12
CA PRO A 8 -31.68 5.93 34.89
C PRO A 8 -31.55 5.06 36.14
N THR A 9 -30.59 4.13 36.10
CA THR A 9 -30.22 3.25 37.21
C THR A 9 -28.71 3.24 37.35
N GLN A 10 -28.23 3.01 38.58
CA GLN A 10 -26.79 2.97 38.85
C GLN A 10 -26.09 1.86 38.05
N SER A 11 -26.74 0.71 37.85
CA SER A 11 -26.25 -0.36 36.98
C SER A 11 -26.11 0.09 35.53
N ALA A 12 -27.12 0.75 34.95
CA ALA A 12 -27.06 1.27 33.59
C ALA A 12 -25.94 2.33 33.41
N TYR A 13 -25.73 3.20 34.41
CA TYR A 13 -24.64 4.16 34.39
C TYR A 13 -23.26 3.48 34.35
N LEU A 14 -23.04 2.45 35.18
CA LEU A 14 -21.79 1.70 35.21
C LEU A 14 -21.55 0.95 33.88
N GLU A 15 -22.59 0.38 33.29
CA GLU A 15 -22.51 -0.27 31.97
C GLU A 15 -22.13 0.73 30.87
N LEU A 16 -22.79 1.88 30.80
CA LEU A 16 -22.46 2.94 29.83
C LEU A 16 -21.03 3.45 30.01
N LYS A 17 -20.57 3.56 31.26
CA LYS A 17 -19.19 4.00 31.55
C LYS A 17 -18.17 2.96 31.09
N ALA A 18 -18.47 1.69 31.25
CA ALA A 18 -17.65 0.60 30.73
C ALA A 18 -17.66 0.58 29.18
N GLU A 19 -18.82 0.76 28.55
CA GLU A 19 -18.96 0.88 27.09
C GLU A 19 -18.09 2.04 26.54
N ARG A 20 -18.18 3.22 27.18
CA ARG A 20 -17.39 4.40 26.81
C ARG A 20 -15.89 4.16 26.93
N ALA A 21 -15.45 3.50 27.99
CA ALA A 21 -14.04 3.14 28.16
C ALA A 21 -13.57 2.18 27.04
N GLY A 22 -14.37 1.16 26.73
CA GLY A 22 -14.08 0.22 25.63
C GLY A 22 -14.05 0.90 24.25
N MET A 23 -14.95 1.84 23.98
CA MET A 23 -14.93 2.62 22.74
C MET A 23 -13.70 3.52 22.63
N GLN A 24 -13.25 4.12 23.74
CA GLN A 24 -12.04 4.94 23.77
C GLN A 24 -10.79 4.10 23.46
N GLU A 25 -10.71 2.89 24.00
CA GLU A 25 -9.64 1.94 23.69
C GLU A 25 -9.70 1.49 22.23
N GLY A 26 -10.91 1.18 21.73
CA GLY A 26 -11.15 0.87 20.32
C GLY A 26 -10.70 1.98 19.37
N TYR A 27 -10.94 3.24 19.73
CA TYR A 27 -10.44 4.38 18.96
C TYR A 27 -8.90 4.41 18.92
N ARG A 28 -8.23 4.27 20.07
CA ARG A 28 -6.75 4.25 20.14
C ARG A 28 -6.16 3.15 19.27
N PHE A 29 -6.72 1.94 19.35
CA PHE A 29 -6.29 0.81 18.53
C PHE A 29 -6.43 1.10 17.02
N LEU A 30 -7.56 1.71 16.61
CA LEU A 30 -7.76 2.08 15.22
C LEU A 30 -6.77 3.17 14.78
N ASP A 31 -6.41 4.10 15.65
CA ASP A 31 -5.45 5.15 15.33
C ASP A 31 -4.02 4.59 15.19
N GLU A 32 -3.60 3.70 16.08
CA GLU A 32 -2.34 2.95 15.93
C GLU A 32 -2.30 2.16 14.62
N LYS A 33 -3.39 1.45 14.29
CA LYS A 33 -3.51 0.76 12.99
C LYS A 33 -3.36 1.74 11.82
N ARG A 34 -3.92 2.94 11.88
CA ARG A 34 -3.77 3.95 10.82
C ARG A 34 -2.32 4.39 10.65
N LEU A 35 -1.59 4.60 11.75
CA LEU A 35 -0.18 4.99 11.71
C LEU A 35 0.68 3.90 11.06
N ILE A 36 0.47 2.64 11.43
CA ILE A 36 1.20 1.51 10.83
C ILE A 36 0.88 1.40 9.33
N LEU A 37 -0.39 1.46 8.95
CA LEU A 37 -0.79 1.44 7.54
C LEU A 37 -0.19 2.62 6.75
N ALA A 38 -0.16 3.82 7.33
CA ALA A 38 0.45 4.99 6.71
C ALA A 38 1.96 4.79 6.50
N SER A 39 2.68 4.26 7.49
CA SER A 39 4.11 3.98 7.34
C SER A 39 4.40 2.97 6.22
N GLU A 40 3.57 1.94 6.08
CA GLU A 40 3.70 0.95 5.01
C GLU A 40 3.37 1.56 3.66
N ILE A 41 2.32 2.38 3.55
CA ILE A 41 2.00 3.13 2.31
C ILE A 41 3.18 3.99 1.89
N LEU A 42 3.80 4.73 2.81
CA LEU A 42 4.97 5.55 2.52
C LEU A 42 6.18 4.72 2.09
N ALA A 43 6.37 3.53 2.66
CA ALA A 43 7.43 2.61 2.22
C ALA A 43 7.18 2.12 0.79
N GLN A 44 5.97 1.65 0.49
CA GLN A 44 5.59 1.22 -0.86
C GLN A 44 5.67 2.36 -1.89
N LEU A 45 5.37 3.60 -1.48
CA LEU A 45 5.44 4.76 -2.36
C LEU A 45 6.88 5.11 -2.74
N ARG A 46 7.82 5.04 -1.79
CA ARG A 46 9.26 5.21 -2.08
C ARG A 46 9.74 4.19 -3.11
N ASP A 47 9.39 2.92 -2.92
CA ASP A 47 9.75 1.86 -3.88
C ASP A 47 9.12 2.08 -5.25
N TYR A 48 7.89 2.61 -5.29
CA TYR A 48 7.19 2.95 -6.52
C TYR A 48 7.89 4.11 -7.25
N GLU A 49 8.23 5.18 -6.55
CA GLU A 49 8.94 6.35 -7.10
C GLU A 49 10.30 5.96 -7.66
N ASP A 50 11.09 5.18 -6.91
CA ASP A 50 12.38 4.65 -7.37
C ASP A 50 12.22 3.79 -8.64
N THR A 51 11.19 2.93 -8.68
CA THR A 51 10.93 2.09 -9.85
C THR A 51 10.45 2.93 -11.04
N MET A 52 9.60 3.94 -10.82
CA MET A 52 9.13 4.86 -11.86
C MET A 52 10.28 5.69 -12.45
N ALA A 53 11.20 6.16 -11.62
CA ALA A 53 12.39 6.87 -12.08
C ALA A 53 13.24 5.98 -13.01
N ARG A 54 13.47 4.71 -12.61
CA ARG A 54 14.16 3.72 -13.45
C ARG A 54 13.41 3.41 -14.73
N TRP A 55 12.08 3.28 -14.69
CA TRP A 55 11.24 3.08 -15.87
C TRP A 55 11.40 4.25 -16.86
N ASN A 56 11.28 5.49 -16.39
CA ASN A 56 11.41 6.67 -17.24
C ASN A 56 12.80 6.74 -17.89
N GLN A 57 13.84 6.41 -17.13
CA GLN A 57 15.20 6.36 -17.63
C GLN A 57 15.38 5.26 -18.70
N ALA A 58 14.97 4.02 -18.42
CA ALA A 58 15.03 2.91 -19.36
C ALA A 58 14.22 3.20 -20.63
N GLN A 59 13.04 3.79 -20.48
CA GLN A 59 12.17 4.15 -21.61
C GLN A 59 12.84 5.20 -22.49
N SER A 60 13.50 6.21 -21.91
CA SER A 60 14.19 7.25 -22.68
C SER A 60 15.33 6.66 -23.54
N VAL A 61 16.11 5.73 -22.98
CA VAL A 61 17.21 5.03 -23.67
C VAL A 61 16.65 4.12 -24.77
N ALA A 62 15.60 3.34 -24.46
CA ALA A 62 14.94 2.47 -25.42
C ALA A 62 14.37 3.24 -26.61
N LEU A 63 13.69 4.36 -26.36
CA LEU A 63 13.14 5.20 -27.42
C LEU A 63 14.22 5.88 -28.27
N ALA A 64 15.36 6.26 -27.68
CA ALA A 64 16.50 6.78 -28.42
C ALA A 64 17.10 5.71 -29.35
N ALA A 65 17.32 4.49 -28.83
CA ALA A 65 17.81 3.37 -29.61
C ALA A 65 16.84 2.99 -30.76
N LEU A 66 15.53 3.03 -30.50
CA LEU A 66 14.52 2.81 -31.53
C LEU A 66 14.59 3.85 -32.65
N ARG A 67 14.72 5.13 -32.32
CA ARG A 67 14.85 6.20 -33.32
C ARG A 67 16.07 6.01 -34.20
N LEU A 68 17.20 5.59 -33.63
CA LEU A 68 18.41 5.29 -34.39
C LEU A 68 18.22 4.08 -35.31
N ALA A 69 17.63 3.00 -34.79
CA ALA A 69 17.35 1.81 -35.58
C ALA A 69 16.38 2.10 -36.73
N VAL A 70 15.30 2.84 -36.48
CA VAL A 70 14.33 3.27 -37.51
C VAL A 70 15.00 4.18 -38.54
N GLY A 71 15.88 5.09 -38.10
CA GLY A 71 16.63 5.96 -39.02
C GLY A 71 17.56 5.18 -39.96
N ARG A 72 18.05 4.01 -39.53
CA ARG A 72 18.98 3.16 -40.31
C ARG A 72 18.26 2.17 -41.21
N HIS A 73 17.17 1.57 -40.75
CA HIS A 73 16.49 0.43 -41.38
C HIS A 73 15.09 0.74 -41.90
N GLY A 74 14.49 1.87 -41.51
CA GLY A 74 13.06 2.10 -41.70
C GLY A 74 12.20 1.25 -40.77
N ILE A 75 10.88 1.44 -40.82
CA ILE A 75 9.93 0.74 -39.93
C ILE A 75 9.63 -0.65 -40.48
N GLU A 76 9.57 -0.79 -41.81
CA GLU A 76 9.24 -2.01 -42.53
C GLU A 76 10.28 -3.11 -42.26
N GLU A 77 11.59 -2.79 -42.36
CA GLU A 77 12.63 -3.77 -42.06
C GLU A 77 12.65 -4.17 -40.59
N LEU A 78 12.43 -3.21 -39.67
CA LEU A 78 12.34 -3.51 -38.24
C LEU A 78 11.14 -4.39 -37.89
N GLY A 79 10.04 -4.28 -38.64
CA GLY A 79 8.86 -5.12 -38.48
C GLY A 79 9.07 -6.60 -38.84
N ILE A 80 10.15 -6.93 -39.58
CA ILE A 80 10.49 -8.31 -39.94
C ILE A 80 11.18 -9.05 -38.79
N TYR A 81 11.76 -8.32 -37.83
CA TYR A 81 12.48 -8.92 -36.70
C TYR A 81 11.49 -9.69 -35.81
N PRO A 82 11.89 -10.89 -35.32
CA PRO A 82 11.03 -11.67 -34.46
C PRO A 82 10.77 -10.94 -33.15
N ALA A 83 9.56 -11.14 -32.61
CA ALA A 83 9.20 -10.71 -31.28
C ALA A 83 10.23 -11.19 -30.25
N SER A 84 10.39 -10.43 -29.17
CA SER A 84 11.22 -10.89 -28.06
C SER A 84 10.69 -12.23 -27.54
N PRO A 85 11.56 -13.20 -27.23
CA PRO A 85 11.11 -14.41 -26.55
C PRO A 85 10.35 -14.02 -25.26
N PRO A 86 9.38 -14.84 -24.85
CA PRO A 86 8.63 -14.60 -23.62
C PRO A 86 9.64 -14.42 -22.49
N THR A 87 9.56 -13.26 -21.84
CA THR A 87 10.42 -12.94 -20.71
C THR A 87 9.77 -13.56 -19.47
N ASP A 88 10.52 -14.37 -18.73
CA ASP A 88 10.07 -14.83 -17.43
C ASP A 88 9.92 -13.61 -16.51
N PHE A 89 8.67 -13.29 -16.20
CA PHE A 89 8.40 -12.28 -15.19
C PHE A 89 8.72 -12.89 -13.83
N PRO A 90 9.48 -12.20 -12.96
CA PRO A 90 9.66 -12.68 -11.60
C PRO A 90 8.26 -12.86 -10.99
N SER A 91 7.97 -14.07 -10.51
CA SER A 91 6.69 -14.33 -9.89
C SER A 91 6.53 -13.36 -8.70
N PRO A 92 5.34 -12.75 -8.53
CA PRO A 92 5.09 -11.96 -7.34
C PRO A 92 5.44 -12.81 -6.11
N GLY A 93 6.28 -12.26 -5.24
CA GLY A 93 6.75 -12.97 -4.05
C GLY A 93 5.59 -13.30 -3.12
N ALA A 94 5.83 -14.23 -2.18
CA ALA A 94 4.80 -14.67 -1.25
C ALA A 94 4.14 -13.46 -0.54
N PRO A 95 2.80 -13.41 -0.50
CA PRO A 95 2.10 -12.33 0.18
C PRO A 95 2.42 -12.36 1.67
N ARG A 96 2.72 -11.19 2.25
CA ARG A 96 2.80 -10.99 3.70
C ARG A 96 1.58 -10.22 4.19
N SER A 97 1.15 -10.50 5.41
CA SER A 97 0.03 -9.78 6.04
C SER A 97 0.54 -8.56 6.80
N VAL A 98 -0.02 -7.39 6.50
CA VAL A 98 0.15 -6.16 7.29
C VAL A 98 -1.21 -5.81 7.88
N LEU A 99 -1.43 -6.15 9.15
CA LEU A 99 -2.68 -5.88 9.87
C LEU A 99 -3.95 -6.34 9.12
N GLY A 100 -3.87 -7.49 8.46
CA GLY A 100 -4.95 -8.09 7.67
C GLY A 100 -4.94 -7.72 6.18
N VAL A 101 -3.99 -6.90 5.73
CA VAL A 101 -3.80 -6.56 4.31
C VAL A 101 -2.74 -7.46 3.69
N ALA A 102 -3.09 -8.20 2.64
CA ALA A 102 -2.14 -8.97 1.87
C ALA A 102 -1.29 -8.03 0.99
N VAL A 103 -0.03 -7.85 1.36
CA VAL A 103 0.98 -7.10 0.62
C VAL A 103 1.87 -8.11 -0.11
N VAL A 104 1.87 -8.05 -1.43
CA VAL A 104 2.69 -8.94 -2.26
C VAL A 104 4.13 -8.46 -2.21
N SER A 105 5.06 -9.34 -1.84
CA SER A 105 6.49 -9.00 -1.87
C SER A 105 6.92 -8.82 -3.32
N VAL A 106 7.58 -7.70 -3.61
CA VAL A 106 8.24 -7.52 -4.91
C VAL A 106 9.72 -7.80 -4.68
N PRO A 107 10.28 -8.90 -5.23
CA PRO A 107 11.72 -9.08 -5.18
C PRO A 107 12.41 -7.84 -5.79
N PRO A 108 13.58 -7.41 -5.27
CA PRO A 108 14.39 -6.40 -5.93
C PRO A 108 14.52 -6.83 -7.38
N ALA A 109 14.10 -5.98 -8.32
CA ALA A 109 14.26 -6.31 -9.73
C ALA A 109 15.72 -6.71 -9.92
N PRO A 110 16.03 -7.85 -10.56
CA PRO A 110 17.40 -8.07 -11.00
C PRO A 110 17.77 -6.79 -11.73
N LEU A 111 18.92 -6.22 -11.39
CA LEU A 111 19.44 -5.02 -12.02
C LEU A 111 19.72 -5.42 -13.48
N ALA A 112 18.68 -5.49 -14.31
CA ALA A 112 18.82 -5.61 -15.74
C ALA A 112 19.60 -4.36 -16.12
N GLU A 113 20.88 -4.57 -16.44
CA GLU A 113 21.80 -3.50 -16.78
C GLU A 113 21.13 -2.70 -17.90
N ILE A 114 20.72 -1.47 -17.58
CA ILE A 114 20.20 -0.59 -18.62
C ILE A 114 21.42 -0.20 -19.45
N PRO A 115 21.47 -0.54 -20.76
CA PRO A 115 22.65 -0.27 -21.56
C PRO A 115 23.04 1.22 -21.49
N GLY A 116 24.28 1.50 -21.08
CA GLY A 116 24.80 2.87 -20.98
C GLY A 116 24.51 3.61 -19.67
N ILE A 117 23.88 2.98 -18.67
CA ILE A 117 23.65 3.56 -17.34
C ILE A 117 24.28 2.63 -16.29
N PRO A 118 25.23 3.12 -15.47
CA PRO A 118 25.82 2.28 -14.44
C PRO A 118 24.74 1.85 -13.43
N ALA A 119 24.71 0.55 -13.11
CA ALA A 119 23.89 0.04 -12.04
C ALA A 119 24.20 0.80 -10.75
N LYS A 120 23.18 1.24 -10.01
CA LYS A 120 23.34 1.84 -8.68
C LYS A 120 24.16 0.85 -7.84
N ALA A 121 25.32 1.27 -7.36
CA ALA A 121 26.27 0.42 -6.64
C ALA A 121 25.55 -0.38 -5.55
N ALA A 122 25.45 -1.70 -5.77
CA ALA A 122 25.11 -2.66 -4.73
C ALA A 122 26.36 -2.93 -3.88
N ASP A 123 26.15 -3.40 -2.64
CA ASP A 123 27.18 -3.67 -1.64
C ASP A 123 28.47 -4.30 -2.19
N PRO A 124 29.68 -3.93 -1.69
CA PRO A 124 30.96 -4.41 -2.22
C PRO A 124 31.28 -5.90 -2.00
N ARG A 125 30.30 -6.75 -1.68
CA ARG A 125 30.51 -8.17 -1.33
C ARG A 125 29.93 -9.17 -2.33
N ALA A 126 29.39 -8.72 -3.46
CA ALA A 126 29.02 -9.61 -4.55
C ALA A 126 29.94 -9.36 -5.75
N ALA A 127 31.05 -10.10 -5.82
CA ALA A 127 31.82 -10.18 -7.05
C ALA A 127 30.97 -10.89 -8.12
N PRO A 128 30.74 -10.30 -9.31
CA PRO A 128 30.16 -11.07 -10.40
C PRO A 128 31.28 -11.93 -11.01
N VAL A 129 31.06 -13.24 -10.99
CA VAL A 129 31.76 -14.15 -11.88
C VAL A 129 31.33 -13.77 -13.30
N LEU A 130 32.28 -13.38 -14.16
CA LEU A 130 32.05 -13.26 -15.59
C LEU A 130 31.85 -14.67 -16.17
N GLU A 131 30.64 -15.20 -16.07
CA GLU A 131 30.21 -16.33 -16.88
C GLU A 131 29.83 -15.81 -18.26
N GLN A 132 30.78 -15.91 -19.19
CA GLN A 132 30.53 -15.80 -20.62
C GLN A 132 29.55 -16.92 -21.01
N GLN A 133 28.27 -16.57 -21.17
CA GLN A 133 27.27 -17.53 -21.60
C GLN A 133 27.53 -17.96 -23.06
N PRO A 134 27.42 -19.27 -23.39
CA PRO A 134 27.73 -19.76 -24.72
C PRO A 134 26.78 -19.18 -25.76
N GLN A 135 27.33 -18.68 -26.86
CA GLN A 135 26.56 -18.31 -28.05
C GLN A 135 25.77 -19.53 -28.53
N GLN A 136 24.46 -19.52 -28.28
CA GLN A 136 23.55 -20.50 -28.85
C GLN A 136 23.44 -20.26 -30.35
N ALA A 137 24.25 -21.00 -31.09
CA ALA A 137 24.15 -21.19 -32.53
C ALA A 137 22.91 -22.06 -32.82
N GLY A 138 21.79 -21.41 -33.15
CA GLY A 138 20.56 -22.13 -33.47
C GLY A 138 19.31 -21.26 -33.53
N ALA A 139 19.29 -20.22 -34.36
CA ALA A 139 18.05 -19.61 -34.83
C ALA A 139 18.29 -19.03 -36.23
N ALA A 140 17.35 -19.32 -37.13
CA ALA A 140 17.40 -19.10 -38.57
C ALA A 140 17.88 -17.69 -38.97
N THR A 141 18.31 -17.60 -40.23
CA THR A 141 18.85 -16.47 -41.02
C THR A 141 18.03 -15.17 -40.96
N VAL A 142 17.76 -14.64 -39.77
CA VAL A 142 17.16 -13.32 -39.57
C VAL A 142 18.29 -12.31 -39.76
N LEU A 143 18.03 -11.28 -40.56
CA LEU A 143 18.89 -10.10 -40.66
C LEU A 143 19.14 -9.59 -39.23
N ARG A 144 20.33 -9.84 -38.67
CA ARG A 144 20.72 -9.35 -37.34
C ARG A 144 21.67 -8.19 -37.53
N THR A 145 21.17 -6.99 -37.26
CA THR A 145 21.94 -5.75 -37.31
C THR A 145 22.29 -5.33 -35.89
N PRO A 146 23.49 -4.76 -35.68
CA PRO A 146 23.90 -4.33 -34.35
C PRO A 146 22.95 -3.26 -33.77
N GLU A 147 22.37 -2.42 -34.63
CA GLU A 147 21.39 -1.39 -34.24
C GLU A 147 20.07 -2.01 -33.74
N ALA A 148 19.54 -3.02 -34.43
CA ALA A 148 18.31 -3.69 -34.02
C ALA A 148 18.52 -4.55 -32.76
N GLU A 149 19.67 -5.20 -32.61
CA GLU A 149 20.02 -5.92 -31.38
C GLU A 149 20.20 -4.97 -30.19
N HIS A 150 20.86 -3.83 -30.39
CA HIS A 150 20.99 -2.80 -29.36
C HIS A 150 19.63 -2.23 -28.94
N CYS A 151 18.76 -1.93 -29.91
CA CYS A 151 17.38 -1.51 -29.63
C CYS A 151 16.65 -2.56 -28.79
N ARG A 152 16.68 -3.84 -29.19
CA ARG A 152 16.07 -4.95 -28.45
C ARG A 152 16.58 -5.02 -27.01
N ALA A 153 17.90 -4.91 -26.80
CA ALA A 153 18.51 -4.93 -25.47
C ALA A 153 18.03 -3.75 -24.59
N CYS A 154 17.86 -2.56 -25.17
CA CYS A 154 17.36 -1.40 -24.43
C CYS A 154 15.87 -1.53 -24.00
N PHE A 155 15.05 -2.28 -24.76
CA PHE A 155 13.65 -2.56 -24.38
C PHE A 155 13.49 -3.70 -23.38
N ALA A 156 14.45 -4.63 -23.30
CA ALA A 156 14.41 -5.80 -22.42
C ALA A 156 14.09 -5.50 -20.93
N PRO A 157 14.59 -4.43 -20.28
CA PRO A 157 14.27 -4.14 -18.88
C PRO A 157 12.84 -3.62 -18.64
N LEU A 158 12.18 -3.06 -19.66
CA LEU A 158 10.88 -2.38 -19.46
C LEU A 158 9.80 -3.34 -18.92
N PRO A 159 9.53 -4.51 -19.52
CA PRO A 159 8.47 -5.40 -19.02
C PRO A 159 8.62 -5.77 -17.54
N GLN A 160 9.86 -5.98 -17.06
CA GLN A 160 10.13 -6.28 -15.65
C GLN A 160 9.82 -5.09 -14.73
N LEU A 161 10.20 -3.88 -15.15
CA LEU A 161 9.88 -2.65 -14.42
C LEU A 161 8.36 -2.40 -14.40
N ALA A 162 7.65 -2.65 -15.51
CA ALA A 162 6.18 -2.56 -15.55
C ALA A 162 5.51 -3.56 -14.60
N ALA A 163 5.95 -4.82 -14.58
CA ALA A 163 5.40 -5.84 -13.69
C ALA A 163 5.61 -5.47 -12.21
N ARG A 164 6.77 -4.91 -11.87
CA ARG A 164 7.06 -4.39 -10.53
C ARG A 164 6.13 -3.22 -10.18
N LEU A 165 5.99 -2.23 -11.07
CA LEU A 165 5.09 -1.09 -10.88
C LEU A 165 3.64 -1.53 -10.68
N ALA A 166 3.17 -2.50 -11.47
CA ALA A 166 1.83 -3.07 -11.34
C ALA A 166 1.63 -3.71 -9.95
N THR A 167 2.63 -4.43 -9.46
CA THR A 167 2.57 -5.07 -8.13
C THR A 167 2.53 -4.03 -7.01
N LEU A 168 3.42 -3.03 -7.06
CA LEU A 168 3.45 -1.92 -6.08
C LEU A 168 2.14 -1.13 -6.10
N THR A 169 1.60 -0.83 -7.28
CA THR A 169 0.29 -0.16 -7.43
C THR A 169 -0.82 -0.99 -6.80
N GLY A 170 -0.84 -2.30 -7.04
CA GLY A 170 -1.82 -3.20 -6.43
C GLY A 170 -1.71 -3.27 -4.90
N ASN A 171 -0.51 -3.21 -4.35
CA ASN A 171 -0.29 -3.14 -2.90
C ASN A 171 -0.78 -1.81 -2.32
N LEU A 172 -0.40 -0.69 -2.94
CA LEU A 172 -0.81 0.65 -2.56
C LEU A 172 -2.34 0.78 -2.55
N GLU A 173 -3.03 0.27 -3.57
CA GLU A 173 -4.49 0.27 -3.61
C GLU A 173 -5.14 -0.51 -2.46
N ARG A 174 -4.59 -1.69 -2.12
CA ARG A 174 -5.07 -2.51 -1.00
C ARG A 174 -4.85 -1.81 0.34
N LEU A 175 -3.65 -1.27 0.57
CA LEU A 175 -3.31 -0.54 1.78
C LEU A 175 -4.16 0.73 1.94
N ARG A 176 -4.33 1.50 0.86
CA ARG A 176 -5.15 2.72 0.83
C ARG A 176 -6.59 2.44 1.23
N ARG A 177 -7.20 1.37 0.70
CA ARG A 177 -8.58 0.98 1.04
C ARG A 177 -8.73 0.69 2.52
N GLU A 178 -7.81 -0.10 3.08
CA GLU A 178 -7.84 -0.46 4.50
C GLU A 178 -7.50 0.73 5.42
N TYR A 179 -6.61 1.62 5.00
CA TYR A 179 -6.36 2.89 5.70
C TYR A 179 -7.63 3.74 5.75
N LEU A 180 -8.30 3.97 4.61
CA LEU A 180 -9.52 4.78 4.56
C LEU A 180 -10.66 4.16 5.36
N ARG A 181 -10.80 2.83 5.33
CA ARG A 181 -11.78 2.11 6.15
C ARG A 181 -11.51 2.30 7.64
N THR A 182 -10.27 2.16 8.06
CA THR A 182 -9.86 2.35 9.46
C THR A 182 -10.04 3.79 9.91
N ALA A 183 -9.63 4.77 9.08
CA ALA A 183 -9.81 6.20 9.33
C ALA A 183 -11.28 6.59 9.47
N ARG A 184 -12.16 6.06 8.62
CA ARG A 184 -13.60 6.32 8.72
C ARG A 184 -14.19 5.78 10.02
N ARG A 185 -13.76 4.60 10.46
CA ARG A 185 -14.22 4.00 11.73
C ARG A 185 -13.71 4.76 12.95
N ALA A 186 -12.44 5.20 12.93
CA ALA A 186 -11.87 6.01 13.99
C ALA A 186 -12.63 7.34 14.13
N ARG A 187 -12.88 8.04 13.00
CA ARG A 187 -13.68 9.27 12.97
C ARG A 187 -15.12 9.05 13.42
N ALA A 188 -15.75 7.94 13.04
CA ALA A 188 -17.10 7.64 13.52
C ALA A 188 -17.14 7.45 15.06
N LEU A 189 -16.10 6.86 15.65
CA LEU A 189 -15.98 6.76 17.10
C LEU A 189 -15.74 8.14 17.75
N GLU A 190 -14.78 8.90 17.24
CA GLU A 190 -14.35 10.20 17.78
C GLU A 190 -15.42 11.30 17.63
N ASP A 191 -15.97 11.44 16.42
CA ASP A 191 -16.80 12.58 16.04
C ASP A 191 -18.29 12.36 16.36
N VAL A 192 -18.73 11.11 16.52
CA VAL A 192 -20.16 10.77 16.68
C VAL A 192 -20.41 9.92 17.93
N LEU A 193 -19.87 8.70 17.99
CA LEU A 193 -20.29 7.73 19.01
C LEU A 193 -19.84 8.10 20.43
N LEU A 194 -18.59 8.55 20.61
CA LEU A 194 -18.08 8.97 21.92
C LEU A 194 -18.83 10.22 22.44
N PRO A 195 -19.03 11.29 21.64
CA PRO A 195 -19.86 12.42 22.05
C PRO A 195 -21.30 12.05 22.45
N GLU A 196 -21.95 11.16 21.69
CA GLU A 196 -23.31 10.68 22.01
C GLU A 196 -23.35 9.88 23.32
N LEU A 197 -22.36 9.02 23.56
CA LEU A 197 -22.21 8.30 24.82
C LEU A 197 -21.95 9.25 25.99
N ASP A 198 -21.06 10.22 25.83
CA ASP A 198 -20.76 11.23 26.86
C ASP A 198 -21.99 12.09 27.18
N ALA A 199 -22.85 12.40 26.19
CA ALA A 199 -24.12 13.07 26.41
C ALA A 199 -25.12 12.19 27.18
N THR A 200 -25.20 10.90 26.82
CA THR A 200 -26.07 9.92 27.48
C THR A 200 -25.65 9.69 28.94
N LEU A 201 -24.35 9.55 29.18
CA LEU A 201 -23.78 9.41 30.53
C LEU A 201 -24.15 10.61 31.40
N ARG A 202 -23.98 11.84 30.90
CA ARG A 202 -24.36 13.06 31.63
C ARG A 202 -25.84 13.12 31.95
N ALA A 203 -26.71 12.70 31.03
CA ALA A 203 -28.15 12.67 31.26
C ALA A 203 -28.54 11.67 32.36
N VAL A 204 -27.97 10.46 32.35
CA VAL A 204 -28.22 9.45 33.38
C VAL A 204 -27.68 9.89 34.73
N ASP A 205 -26.47 10.46 34.77
CA ASP A 205 -25.84 10.98 36.00
C ASP A 205 -26.73 12.06 36.66
N THR A 206 -27.18 13.02 35.85
CA THR A 206 -28.08 14.10 36.31
C THR A 206 -29.40 13.54 36.86
N ALA A 207 -29.98 12.53 36.22
CA ALA A 207 -31.22 11.91 36.68
C ALA A 207 -31.04 11.12 37.99
N LEU A 208 -29.89 10.43 38.16
CA LEU A 208 -29.56 9.74 39.40
C LEU A 208 -29.35 10.72 40.55
N GLU A 209 -28.63 11.82 40.31
CA GLU A 209 -28.46 12.89 41.32
C GLU A 209 -29.80 13.46 41.77
N GLU A 210 -30.75 13.66 40.84
CA GLU A 210 -32.08 14.19 41.19
C GLU A 210 -32.89 13.20 42.03
N LEU A 211 -32.87 11.91 41.67
CA LEU A 211 -33.50 10.85 42.45
C LEU A 211 -32.92 10.78 43.88
N GLU A 212 -31.59 10.85 44.02
CA GLU A 212 -30.92 10.86 45.32
C GLU A 212 -31.31 12.09 46.16
N ARG A 213 -31.44 13.28 45.54
CA ARG A 213 -31.92 14.49 46.20
C ARG A 213 -33.36 14.34 46.70
N GLU A 214 -34.26 13.82 45.87
CA GLU A 214 -35.66 13.60 46.25
C GLU A 214 -35.81 12.58 47.39
N GLU A 215 -35.01 11.52 47.38
CA GLU A 215 -34.97 10.52 48.45
C GLU A 215 -34.45 11.12 49.76
N ALA A 216 -33.39 11.92 49.71
CA ALA A 216 -32.85 12.60 50.89
C ALA A 216 -33.87 13.56 51.51
N VAL A 217 -34.62 14.31 50.69
CA VAL A 217 -35.70 15.19 51.16
C VAL A 217 -36.82 14.36 51.80
N ARG A 218 -37.26 13.26 51.17
CA ARG A 218 -38.30 12.36 51.72
C ARG A 218 -37.93 11.80 53.09
N VAL A 219 -36.70 11.29 53.24
CA VAL A 219 -36.20 10.77 54.52
C VAL A 219 -36.21 11.86 55.59
N ARG A 220 -35.79 13.08 55.24
CA ARG A 220 -35.80 14.22 56.18
C ARG A 220 -37.21 14.60 56.61
N THR A 221 -38.18 14.59 55.71
CA THR A 221 -39.58 14.91 56.04
C THR A 221 -40.28 13.84 56.88
N LEU A 222 -39.87 12.58 56.79
CA LEU A 222 -40.42 11.47 57.59
C LEU A 222 -39.78 11.35 58.98
N ALA A 223 -38.60 11.94 59.18
CA ALA A 223 -37.87 11.94 60.44
C ALA A 223 -38.25 13.10 61.39
N VAL A 224 -39.16 13.97 60.96
CA VAL A 224 -39.72 15.11 61.72
C VAL A 224 -41.17 14.79 62.08
#